data_AF-A0A1E7YTR3-F1
#
_entry.id   AF-A0A1E7YTR3-F1
#
_cell.length_a   1.000
_cell.length_b   1.000
_cell.length_c   1.000
_cell.angle_alpha   90.00
_cell.angle_beta   90.00
_cell.angle_gamma   90.00
#
_symmetry.space_group_name_H-M   'P 1'
#
loop_
_entity.id
_entity.type
_entity.pdbx_description
1 polymer ?
#
loop_
_entity_poly.entity_id
_entity_poly.type
_entity_poly.pdbx_seq_one_letter_code
_entity_poly.pdbx_strand_id
1 'polypeptide(L)'
;AIVLLISAFLGEYILQFFGISIAAFQVAGGMVLMLLAFNMLQAKSSRYRHTPEEAAEGMQKEDVAVVPLAIPLLAGPGTMITVIIAHHKSSSWLSSGLLVLDILAIAGVAYVALRLAGPLSRRLGVTGINISTRIFGLVLASIAVTFIANGLSALFPALAHGFIAQSS
;
A
#
# COMPACT_ATOMS: atom_id res chain seq x y z
N ALA A 1 8.90 9.23 3.29
CA ALA A 1 9.93 9.78 2.38
C ALA A 1 11.19 8.90 2.35
N ILE A 2 11.93 8.76 3.45
CA ILE A 2 13.21 8.00 3.49
C ILE A 2 13.04 6.57 2.97
N VAL A 3 12.07 5.82 3.48
CA VAL A 3 11.80 4.44 3.02
C VAL A 3 11.49 4.37 1.52
N LEU A 4 10.74 5.34 0.99
CA LEU A 4 10.38 5.39 -0.44
C LEU A 4 11.58 5.74 -1.31
N LEU A 5 12.43 6.67 -0.87
CA LEU A 5 13.68 7.02 -1.56
C LEU A 5 14.62 5.81 -1.58
N ILE A 6 14.82 5.15 -0.44
CA ILE A 6 15.64 3.93 -0.37
C ILE A 6 15.05 2.85 -1.28
N SER A 7 13.74 2.63 -1.26
CA SER A 7 13.10 1.64 -2.12
C SER A 7 13.23 1.98 -3.61
N ALA A 8 13.13 3.26 -3.98
CA ALA A 8 13.29 3.72 -5.37
C ALA A 8 14.70 3.42 -5.90
N PHE A 9 15.72 3.86 -5.16
CA PHE A 9 17.10 3.82 -5.63
C PHE A 9 17.79 2.49 -5.36
N LEU A 10 17.42 1.78 -4.28
CA LEU A 10 18.08 0.56 -3.83
C LEU A 10 17.24 -0.69 -4.08
N GLY A 11 15.91 -0.56 -4.21
CA GLY A 11 15.01 -1.69 -4.35
C GLY A 11 15.31 -2.53 -5.59
N GLU A 12 15.54 -1.88 -6.74
CA GLU A 12 15.89 -2.59 -7.97
C GLU A 12 17.22 -3.36 -7.85
N TYR A 13 18.25 -2.77 -7.24
CA TYR A 13 19.53 -3.44 -7.01
C TYR A 13 19.40 -4.65 -6.08
N ILE A 14 18.58 -4.53 -5.02
CA ILE A 14 18.30 -5.64 -4.10
C ILE A 14 17.60 -6.78 -4.86
N LEU A 15 16.58 -6.46 -5.67
CA LEU A 15 15.87 -7.46 -6.47
C LEU A 15 16.82 -8.19 -7.42
N GLN A 16 17.70 -7.46 -8.11
CA GLN A 16 18.71 -8.04 -9.00
C GLN A 16 19.72 -8.91 -8.25
N PHE A 17 20.16 -8.51 -7.06
CA PHE A 17 21.06 -9.30 -6.22
C PHE A 17 20.47 -10.68 -5.86
N PHE A 18 19.17 -10.73 -5.57
CA PHE A 18 18.45 -11.99 -5.31
C PHE A 18 17.97 -12.71 -6.59
N GLY A 19 18.21 -12.15 -7.78
CA GLY A 19 17.71 -12.71 -9.04
C GLY A 19 16.18 -12.67 -9.19
N ILE A 20 15.50 -11.77 -8.47
CA ILE A 20 14.04 -11.64 -8.45
C ILE A 20 13.62 -10.61 -9.49
N SER A 21 12.70 -10.99 -10.39
CA SER A 21 12.13 -10.05 -11.37
C SER A 21 11.13 -9.09 -10.72
N ILE A 22 11.00 -7.89 -11.29
CA ILE A 22 10.00 -6.90 -10.87
C ILE A 22 8.58 -7.47 -10.99
N ALA A 23 8.34 -8.34 -11.97
CA ALA A 23 7.06 -9.02 -12.16
C ALA A 23 6.76 -10.01 -11.02
N ALA A 24 7.74 -10.81 -10.58
CA ALA A 24 7.58 -11.69 -9.43
C ALA A 24 7.36 -10.89 -8.13
N PHE A 25 8.06 -9.76 -7.96
CA PHE A 25 7.88 -8.86 -6.83
C PHE A 25 6.48 -8.22 -6.81
N GLN A 26 5.92 -7.86 -7.97
CA GLN A 26 4.53 -7.39 -8.08
C GLN A 26 3.52 -8.42 -7.61
N VAL A 27 3.67 -9.68 -8.02
CA VAL A 27 2.76 -10.76 -7.58
C VAL A 27 2.89 -10.97 -6.07
N ALA A 28 4.11 -11.12 -5.55
CA ALA A 28 4.34 -11.33 -4.13
C ALA A 28 3.79 -10.18 -3.26
N GLY A 29 4.09 -8.95 -3.66
CA GLY A 29 3.62 -7.77 -2.95
C GLY A 29 2.11 -7.54 -3.09
N GLY A 30 1.52 -7.87 -4.24
CA GLY A 30 0.07 -7.93 -4.43
C GLY A 30 -0.59 -8.95 -3.50
N MET A 31 0.02 -10.12 -3.29
CA MET A 31 -0.46 -11.10 -2.29
C MET A 31 -0.44 -10.53 -0.88
N VAL A 32 0.63 -9.83 -0.47
CA VAL A 32 0.67 -9.18 0.87
C VAL A 32 -0.43 -8.14 1.02
N LEU A 33 -0.66 -7.31 -0.01
CA LEU A 33 -1.77 -6.35 -0.01
C LEU A 33 -3.14 -7.04 0.06
N MET A 34 -3.30 -8.18 -0.61
CA MET A 34 -4.53 -8.97 -0.55
C MET A 34 -4.79 -9.50 0.87
N LEU A 35 -3.75 -10.01 1.56
CA LEU A 35 -3.87 -10.43 2.96
C LEU A 35 -4.27 -9.25 3.86
N LEU A 36 -3.68 -8.08 3.65
CA LEU A 36 -4.03 -6.86 4.40
C LEU A 36 -5.49 -6.45 4.14
N ALA A 37 -5.91 -6.47 2.87
CA ALA A 37 -7.28 -6.19 2.47
C ALA A 37 -8.27 -7.15 3.15
N PHE A 38 -8.00 -8.45 3.13
CA PHE A 38 -8.84 -9.43 3.82
C PHE A 38 -8.91 -9.20 5.32
N ASN A 39 -7.80 -8.84 5.97
CA ASN A 39 -7.80 -8.50 7.39
C ASN A 39 -8.71 -7.29 7.69
N MET A 40 -8.70 -6.27 6.82
CA MET A 40 -9.56 -5.09 6.95
C MET A 40 -11.04 -5.42 6.67
N LEU A 41 -11.33 -6.25 5.67
CA LEU A 41 -12.69 -6.67 5.31
C LEU A 41 -13.32 -7.56 6.37
N GLN A 42 -12.53 -8.49 6.93
CA GLN A 42 -12.96 -9.34 8.03
C GLN A 42 -13.21 -8.54 9.30
N ALA A 43 -12.67 -7.32 9.40
CA ALA A 43 -12.84 -6.39 10.50
C ALA A 43 -12.91 -7.16 11.83
N LYS A 44 -11.85 -7.90 12.16
CA LYS A 44 -11.58 -8.28 13.54
C LYS A 44 -11.30 -6.97 14.25
N SER A 45 -12.36 -6.27 14.63
CA SER A 45 -12.33 -5.10 15.49
C SER A 45 -11.39 -5.44 16.63
N SER A 46 -10.22 -4.81 16.66
CA SER A 46 -9.19 -4.92 17.68
C SER A 46 -9.48 -5.99 18.74
N ARG A 47 -8.94 -7.21 18.58
CA ARG A 47 -8.81 -8.18 19.68
C ARG A 47 -7.83 -7.69 20.76
N TYR A 48 -7.57 -6.39 20.81
CA TYR A 48 -6.68 -5.67 21.72
C TYR A 48 -7.47 -4.71 22.62
N ARG A 49 -8.74 -5.02 22.89
CA ARG A 49 -9.55 -4.29 23.89
C ARG A 49 -10.29 -5.32 24.71
N HIS A 50 -9.56 -6.06 25.55
CA HIS A 50 -10.16 -7.08 26.40
C HIS A 50 -10.27 -6.68 27.86
N THR A 51 -9.79 -5.50 28.29
CA THR A 51 -9.99 -5.03 29.67
C THR A 51 -10.49 -3.58 29.76
N PRO A 52 -11.34 -3.25 30.75
CA PRO A 52 -11.77 -1.89 31.03
C PRO A 52 -10.61 -0.93 31.35
N GLU A 53 -9.49 -1.45 31.87
CA GLU A 53 -8.28 -0.68 32.18
C GLU A 53 -7.53 -0.20 30.92
N GLU A 54 -7.46 -1.00 29.86
CA GLU A 54 -6.86 -0.59 28.57
C GLU A 54 -7.71 0.47 27.83
N ALA A 55 -9.01 0.56 28.13
CA ALA A 55 -9.88 1.59 27.57
C ALA A 55 -9.61 2.99 28.15
N ALA A 56 -9.15 3.07 29.41
CA ALA A 56 -8.78 4.31 30.06
C ALA A 56 -7.43 4.86 29.55
N GLU A 57 -6.44 3.98 29.32
CA GLU A 57 -5.19 4.35 28.63
C GLU A 57 -5.41 4.66 27.14
N GLY A 58 -6.39 4.00 26.52
CA GLY A 58 -6.82 4.23 25.15
C GLY A 58 -7.41 5.61 24.86
N MET A 59 -7.94 6.31 25.87
CA MET A 59 -8.41 7.70 25.70
C MET A 59 -7.25 8.69 25.50
N GLN A 60 -6.03 8.35 25.93
CA GLN A 60 -4.82 9.08 25.54
C GLN A 60 -4.23 8.61 24.19
N LYS A 61 -4.66 7.44 23.70
CA LYS A 61 -4.21 6.81 22.43
C LYS A 61 -5.33 6.70 21.38
N GLU A 62 -6.28 7.64 21.37
CA GLU A 62 -7.36 7.70 20.36
C GLU A 62 -6.87 7.88 18.90
N ASP A 63 -5.57 8.14 18.70
CA ASP A 63 -4.92 8.21 17.39
C ASP A 63 -4.64 6.83 16.75
N VAL A 64 -4.68 5.73 17.50
CA VAL A 64 -4.03 4.48 17.07
C VAL A 64 -4.92 3.55 16.24
N ALA A 65 -6.12 3.94 15.80
CA ALA A 65 -6.92 3.11 14.88
C ALA A 65 -6.78 3.53 13.41
N VAL A 66 -6.65 4.84 13.14
CA VAL A 66 -6.46 5.38 11.79
C VAL A 66 -4.98 5.33 11.38
N VAL A 67 -4.07 5.55 12.34
CA VAL A 67 -2.62 5.64 12.12
C VAL A 67 -1.94 4.32 11.71
N PRO A 68 -2.22 3.14 12.30
CA PRO A 68 -1.54 1.91 11.90
C PRO A 68 -2.01 1.34 10.57
N LEU A 69 -3.00 1.93 9.92
CA LEU A 69 -3.39 1.61 8.53
C LEU A 69 -2.72 2.54 7.52
N ALA A 70 -2.58 3.82 7.88
CA ALA A 70 -1.82 4.79 7.10
C ALA A 70 -0.34 4.36 6.98
N ILE A 71 0.26 3.79 8.03
CA ILE A 71 1.68 3.39 7.99
C ILE A 71 1.95 2.25 6.97
N PRO A 72 1.22 1.11 6.98
CA PRO A 72 1.32 0.07 5.95
C PRO A 72 0.94 0.53 4.56
N LEU A 73 0.03 1.50 4.44
CA LEU A 73 -0.36 2.03 3.13
C LEU A 73 0.64 3.03 2.57
N LEU A 74 1.24 3.89 3.39
CA LEU A 74 2.15 4.96 2.97
C LEU A 74 3.60 4.48 2.80
N ALA A 75 4.03 3.54 3.63
CA ALA A 75 5.39 3.01 3.65
C ALA A 75 5.45 1.51 3.39
N GLY A 76 4.32 0.82 3.26
CA GLY A 76 4.31 -0.62 3.07
C GLY A 76 4.35 -1.04 1.59
N PRO A 77 4.04 -2.32 1.34
CA PRO A 77 4.40 -3.00 0.10
C PRO A 77 3.81 -2.31 -1.14
N GLY A 78 2.59 -1.78 -1.05
CA GLY A 78 1.93 -1.12 -2.17
C GLY A 78 2.73 0.06 -2.74
N THR A 79 3.08 1.02 -1.88
CA THR A 79 3.86 2.20 -2.31
C THR A 79 5.28 1.83 -2.71
N MET A 80 5.92 0.89 -2.00
CA MET A 80 7.26 0.42 -2.37
C MET A 80 7.29 -0.16 -3.79
N ILE A 81 6.34 -1.05 -4.11
CA ILE A 81 6.23 -1.68 -5.43
C ILE A 81 5.99 -0.62 -6.51
N THR A 82 5.05 0.29 -6.31
CA THR A 82 4.74 1.35 -7.29
C THR A 82 5.94 2.22 -7.57
N VAL A 83 6.68 2.63 -6.53
CA VAL A 83 7.86 3.48 -6.68
C VAL A 83 8.99 2.74 -7.40
N ILE A 84 9.22 1.46 -7.10
CA ILE A 84 10.21 0.64 -7.82
C ILE A 84 9.85 0.51 -9.30
N ILE A 85 8.57 0.25 -9.64
CA ILE A 85 8.10 0.17 -11.03
C ILE A 85 8.23 1.52 -11.74
N ALA A 86 7.87 2.61 -11.06
CA ALA A 86 7.95 3.95 -11.61
C ALA A 86 9.41 4.32 -11.91
N HIS A 87 10.33 4.01 -11.00
CA HIS A 87 11.77 4.16 -11.22
C HIS A 87 12.25 3.34 -12.41
N HIS A 88 11.90 2.04 -12.46
CA HIS A 88 12.30 1.14 -13.55
C HIS A 88 11.79 1.60 -14.94
N LYS A 89 10.59 2.21 -14.99
CA LYS A 89 10.04 2.78 -16.25
C LYS A 89 10.71 4.10 -16.64
N SER A 90 11.33 4.82 -15.71
CA SER A 90 11.96 6.12 -15.95
C SER A 90 13.46 5.94 -16.24
N SER A 91 13.81 5.63 -17.49
CA SER A 91 15.20 5.35 -17.91
C SER A 91 16.06 6.61 -18.16
N SER A 92 15.65 7.80 -17.69
CA SER A 92 16.37 9.06 -17.95
C SER A 92 16.74 9.81 -16.68
N TRP A 93 17.97 10.35 -16.63
CA TRP A 93 18.47 11.16 -15.51
C TRP A 93 17.62 12.41 -15.23
N LEU A 94 16.96 12.96 -16.26
CA LEU A 94 16.03 14.09 -16.09
C LEU A 94 14.75 13.67 -15.34
N SER A 95 14.38 12.39 -15.42
CA SER A 95 13.21 11.80 -14.74
C SER A 95 13.45 11.56 -13.24
N SER A 96 14.71 11.40 -12.82
CA SER A 96 15.07 11.20 -11.41
C SER A 96 14.77 12.44 -10.55
N GLY A 97 14.97 13.64 -11.09
CA GLY A 97 14.63 14.89 -10.38
C GLY A 97 13.11 15.05 -10.17
N LEU A 98 12.31 14.67 -11.17
CA LEU A 98 10.85 14.67 -11.09
C LEU A 98 10.33 13.61 -10.11
N LEU A 99 10.93 12.41 -10.10
CA LEU A 99 10.59 11.36 -9.12
C LEU A 99 10.81 11.81 -7.68
N VAL A 100 11.90 12.52 -7.39
CA VAL A 100 12.14 13.07 -6.03
C VAL A 100 11.09 14.10 -5.68
N LEU A 101 10.71 14.97 -6.63
CA LEU A 101 9.66 15.96 -6.43
C LEU A 101 8.30 15.29 -6.16
N ASP A 102 7.97 14.24 -6.89
CA ASP A 102 6.75 13.45 -6.70
C ASP A 102 6.72 12.75 -5.33
N ILE A 103 7.84 12.15 -4.92
CA ILE A 103 7.96 11.51 -3.59
C ILE A 103 7.80 12.56 -2.48
N LEU A 104 8.37 13.75 -2.64
CA LEU A 104 8.21 14.86 -1.70
C LEU A 104 6.77 15.40 -1.68
N ALA A 105 6.13 15.52 -2.84
CA ALA A 105 4.74 15.94 -2.96
C ALA A 105 3.79 14.94 -2.27
N ILE A 106 3.95 13.63 -2.55
CA ILE A 106 3.19 12.57 -1.89
C ILE A 106 3.44 12.57 -0.39
N ALA A 107 4.69 12.73 0.04
CA ALA A 107 5.02 12.84 1.47
C ALA A 107 4.37 14.08 2.12
N GLY A 108 4.31 15.21 1.42
CA GLY A 108 3.65 16.43 1.88
C GLY A 108 2.14 16.24 2.03
N VAL A 109 1.48 15.64 1.02
CA VAL A 109 0.06 15.28 1.08
C VAL A 109 -0.21 14.33 2.25
N ALA A 110 0.62 13.29 2.41
CA ALA A 110 0.50 12.33 3.51
C ALA A 110 0.68 13.00 4.88
N TYR A 111 1.63 13.93 5.00
CA TYR A 111 1.85 14.70 6.23
C TYR A 111 0.63 15.56 6.59
N VAL A 112 0.05 16.28 5.62
CA VAL A 112 -1.16 17.07 5.81
C VAL A 112 -2.35 16.18 6.19
N ALA A 113 -2.52 15.05 5.49
CA ALA A 113 -3.57 14.08 5.79
C ALA A 113 -3.44 13.50 7.21
N LEU A 114 -2.22 13.13 7.64
CA LEU A 114 -1.96 12.65 9.00
C LEU A 114 -2.20 13.74 10.05
N ARG A 115 -1.83 14.99 9.76
CA ARG A 115 -2.11 16.12 10.67
C ARG A 115 -3.61 16.38 10.85
N LEU A 116 -4.41 16.11 9.82
CA LEU A 116 -5.87 16.21 9.83
C LEU A 116 -6.57 14.94 10.37
N ALA A 117 -5.83 13.85 10.58
CA ALA A 117 -6.40 12.56 11.00
C ALA A 117 -6.95 12.61 12.43
N GLY A 118 -6.29 13.32 13.36
CA GLY A 118 -6.75 13.48 14.75
C GLY A 118 -8.18 14.05 14.86
N PRO A 119 -8.51 15.22 14.28
CA PRO A 119 -9.86 15.75 14.31
C PRO A 119 -10.87 14.92 13.50
N LEU A 120 -10.42 14.22 12.44
CA LEU A 120 -11.28 13.36 11.64
C LEU A 120 -11.68 12.07 12.39
N SER A 121 -10.76 11.47 13.14
CA SER A 121 -11.00 10.29 14.00
C SER A 121 -12.11 10.56 15.02
N ARG A 122 -12.05 11.73 15.68
CA ARG A 122 -13.06 12.15 16.67
C ARG A 122 -14.45 12.39 16.08
N ARG A 123 -14.55 12.73 14.79
CA ARG A 123 -15.85 12.97 14.11
C ARG A 123 -16.51 11.69 13.60
N LEU A 124 -15.73 10.67 13.22
CA LEU A 124 -16.26 9.44 12.61
C LEU A 124 -16.79 8.43 13.64
N GLY A 125 -16.26 8.46 14.87
CA GLY A 125 -16.61 7.51 15.92
C GLY A 125 -16.23 6.05 15.57
N VAL A 126 -16.43 5.13 16.51
CA VAL A 126 -16.00 3.73 16.36
C VAL A 126 -16.71 3.03 15.18
N THR A 127 -18.01 3.28 15.01
CA THR A 127 -18.81 2.71 13.91
C THR A 127 -18.37 3.24 12.55
N GLY A 128 -18.13 4.55 12.42
CA GLY A 128 -17.67 5.15 11.18
C GLY A 128 -16.28 4.65 10.76
N ILE A 129 -15.35 4.54 11.72
CA ILE A 129 -14.01 3.99 11.47
C ILE A 129 -14.09 2.54 10.97
N ASN A 130 -14.99 1.71 11.53
CA ASN A 130 -15.15 0.32 11.10
C ASN A 130 -15.69 0.21 9.67
N ILE A 131 -16.66 1.06 9.31
CA ILE A 131 -17.20 1.12 7.94
C ILE A 131 -16.12 1.61 6.97
N SER A 132 -15.42 2.70 7.30
CA SER A 132 -14.33 3.23 6.47
C SER A 132 -13.21 2.19 6.28
N THR A 133 -12.84 1.45 7.33
CA THR A 133 -11.84 0.38 7.25
C THR A 133 -12.24 -0.70 6.26
N ARG A 134 -13.51 -1.12 6.24
CA ARG A 134 -14.01 -2.08 5.27
C ARG A 134 -13.98 -1.53 3.84
N ILE A 135 -14.34 -0.25 3.65
CA ILE A 135 -14.27 0.42 2.34
C ILE A 135 -12.83 0.45 1.84
N PHE A 136 -11.87 0.88 2.66
CA PHE A 136 -10.46 0.84 2.29
C PHE A 136 -9.99 -0.59 2.03
N GLY A 137 -10.46 -1.58 2.79
CA GLY A 137 -10.19 -3.00 2.54
C GLY A 137 -10.60 -3.42 1.12
N LEU A 138 -11.76 -2.98 0.62
CA LEU A 138 -12.19 -3.23 -0.76
C LEU A 138 -11.26 -2.55 -1.78
N VAL A 139 -10.84 -1.32 -1.50
CA VAL A 139 -9.89 -0.58 -2.35
C VAL A 139 -8.53 -1.29 -2.41
N LEU A 140 -7.98 -1.71 -1.26
CA LEU A 140 -6.73 -2.47 -1.23
C LEU A 140 -6.83 -3.80 -1.97
N ALA A 141 -7.96 -4.52 -1.84
CA ALA A 141 -8.18 -5.76 -2.58
C ALA A 141 -8.11 -5.51 -4.09
N SER A 142 -8.74 -4.43 -4.58
CA SER A 142 -8.69 -4.05 -5.99
C SER A 142 -7.26 -3.74 -6.47
N ILE A 143 -6.49 -2.97 -5.68
CA ILE A 143 -5.08 -2.67 -5.96
C ILE A 143 -4.26 -3.97 -5.99
N ALA A 144 -4.47 -4.87 -5.03
CA ALA A 144 -3.79 -6.15 -4.94
C ALA A 144 -4.04 -7.01 -6.19
N VAL A 145 -5.30 -7.12 -6.64
CA VAL A 145 -5.66 -7.84 -7.87
C VAL A 145 -4.93 -7.24 -9.07
N THR A 146 -4.87 -5.91 -9.16
CA THR A 146 -4.17 -5.22 -10.26
C THR A 146 -2.68 -5.56 -10.28
N PHE A 147 -2.01 -5.58 -9.13
CA PHE A 147 -0.59 -5.94 -9.07
C PHE A 147 -0.34 -7.41 -9.40
N ILE A 148 -1.21 -8.31 -8.93
CA ILE A 148 -1.12 -9.73 -9.26
C ILE A 148 -1.34 -9.93 -10.77
N ALA A 149 -2.36 -9.29 -11.35
CA ALA A 149 -2.66 -9.41 -12.78
C ALA A 149 -1.54 -8.85 -13.67
N ASN A 150 -1.00 -7.67 -13.34
CA ASN A 150 0.12 -7.07 -14.06
C ASN A 150 1.39 -7.92 -13.94
N GLY A 151 1.70 -8.40 -12.73
CA GLY A 151 2.84 -9.28 -12.48
C GLY A 151 2.73 -10.61 -13.22
N LEU A 152 1.56 -11.27 -13.18
CA LEU A 152 1.31 -12.52 -13.91
C LEU A 152 1.37 -12.32 -15.43
N SER A 153 0.81 -11.22 -15.95
CA SER A 153 0.87 -10.91 -17.38
C SER A 153 2.30 -10.70 -17.87
N ALA A 154 3.14 -10.09 -17.03
CA ALA A 154 4.56 -9.90 -17.32
C ALA A 154 5.38 -11.20 -17.17
N LEU A 155 4.98 -12.12 -16.28
CA LEU A 155 5.62 -13.44 -16.13
C LEU A 155 5.23 -14.43 -17.23
N PHE A 156 3.98 -14.39 -17.70
CA PHE A 156 3.42 -15.32 -18.68
C PHE A 156 2.81 -14.59 -19.90
N PRO A 157 3.61 -13.89 -20.73
CA PRO A 157 3.12 -13.14 -21.88
C PRO A 157 2.39 -14.01 -22.92
N ALA A 158 2.64 -15.33 -22.93
CA ALA A 158 1.98 -16.30 -23.80
C ALA A 158 0.51 -16.61 -23.40
N LEU A 159 0.13 -16.50 -22.13
CA LEU A 159 -1.27 -16.69 -21.69
C LEU A 159 -2.14 -15.46 -21.98
N ALA A 160 -1.54 -14.27 -22.05
CA ALA A 160 -2.25 -13.03 -22.37
C ALA A 160 -2.73 -12.97 -23.84
N HIS A 161 -2.01 -13.60 -24.77
CA HIS A 161 -2.39 -13.65 -26.19
C HIS A 161 -3.51 -14.65 -26.50
N GLY A 162 -3.65 -15.72 -25.71
CA GLY A 162 -4.71 -16.72 -25.90
C GLY A 162 -6.13 -16.21 -25.61
N PHE A 163 -6.27 -15.14 -24.83
CA PHE A 163 -7.57 -14.54 -24.50
C PHE A 163 -8.07 -13.56 -25.59
N ILE A 164 -7.16 -12.94 -26.35
CA ILE A 164 -7.50 -12.01 -27.44
C ILE A 164 -7.88 -12.78 -28.72
N ALA A 165 -7.27 -13.94 -28.96
CA ALA A 165 -7.52 -14.76 -30.15
C ALA A 165 -8.87 -15.51 -30.16
N GLN A 166 -9.63 -15.48 -29.06
CA GLN A 166 -10.94 -16.15 -28.98
C GLN A 166 -12.13 -15.16 -29.01
N SER A 167 -11.87 -13.85 -29.00
CA SER A 167 -12.90 -12.80 -29.09
C SER A 167 -12.87 -12.00 -30.40
N SER A 168 -12.16 -12.49 -31.41
CA SER A 168 -12.07 -11.89 -32.75
C SER A 168 -12.52 -12.88 -33.81
#